data_AF-A0AAW5K0N6-F1
#
_entry.id   AF-A0AAW5K0N6-F1
#
_cell.length_a   1.000
_cell.length_b   1.000
_cell.length_c   1.000
_cell.angle_alpha   90.00
_cell.angle_beta   90.00
_cell.angle_gamma   90.00
#
_symmetry.space_group_name_H-M   'P 1'
#
loop_
_entity.id
_entity.type
_entity.pdbx_description
1 polymer ?
#
loop_
_entity_poly.entity_id
_entity_poly.type
_entity_poly.pdbx_seq_one_letter_code
_entity_poly.pdbx_strand_id
1 'polypeptide(L)'
;MTDVTTKLIHDTFIQNRPDKVGEQEAEELFNRWLEFHGFQPEEQPIAPAGFEYETVKTKEDSTPSSDDLDAIALASDNATNSAAMISDVMDSLPESTQEALACALNDFDCAAEHLHRLLDKYDYKPLEEREED
;
A
#
# COMPACT_ATOMS: atom_id res chain seq x y z
N MET A 1 -4.14 -1.01 7.97
CA MET A 1 -2.89 -0.22 7.90
C MET A 1 -2.08 -0.54 9.12
N THR A 2 -0.85 -1.06 8.99
CA THR A 2 0.03 -1.19 10.17
C THR A 2 0.27 0.21 10.72
N ASP A 3 -0.26 0.47 11.92
CA ASP A 3 -0.09 1.74 12.63
C ASP A 3 1.37 2.19 12.55
N VAL A 4 1.61 3.47 12.24
CA VAL A 4 2.95 4.06 12.06
C VAL A 4 3.83 3.76 13.28
N THR A 5 3.19 3.66 14.46
CA THR A 5 3.80 3.24 15.72
C THR A 5 4.35 1.81 15.66
N THR A 6 3.59 0.85 15.14
CA THR A 6 3.99 -0.56 15.04
C THR A 6 5.15 -0.76 14.08
N LYS A 7 5.17 -0.03 12.95
CA LYS A 7 6.28 -0.07 12.00
C LYS A 7 7.57 0.51 12.58
N LEU A 8 7.48 1.63 13.31
CA LEU A 8 8.65 2.21 13.99
C LEU A 8 9.21 1.27 15.07
N ILE A 9 8.33 0.60 15.83
CA ILE A 9 8.72 -0.38 16.85
C ILE A 9 9.40 -1.60 16.21
N HIS A 10 8.84 -2.11 15.11
CA HIS A 10 9.43 -3.19 14.31
C HIS A 10 10.85 -2.83 13.84
N ASP A 11 11.00 -1.73 13.12
CA ASP A 11 12.28 -1.34 12.52
C ASP A 11 13.34 -1.10 13.60
N THR A 12 12.95 -0.51 14.73
CA THR A 12 13.85 -0.32 15.88
C THR A 12 14.31 -1.66 16.47
N PHE A 13 13.40 -2.64 16.59
CA PHE A 13 13.72 -3.96 17.15
C PHE A 13 14.69 -4.73 16.25
N ILE A 14 14.46 -4.73 14.93
CA ILE A 14 15.31 -5.43 13.95
C ILE A 14 16.69 -4.76 13.83
N GLN A 15 16.75 -3.43 13.87
CA GLN A 15 18.02 -2.68 13.79
C GLN A 15 18.88 -2.79 15.06
N ASN A 16 18.25 -2.96 16.23
CA ASN A 16 18.95 -3.09 17.52
C ASN A 16 19.07 -4.55 17.99
N ARG A 17 18.92 -5.52 17.08
CA ARG A 17 19.11 -6.93 17.41
C ARG A 17 20.53 -7.18 17.93
N PRO A 18 20.71 -8.12 18.89
CA PRO A 18 22.05 -8.52 19.30
C PRO A 18 22.84 -9.11 18.12
N ASP A 19 24.16 -8.88 18.06
CA ASP A 19 25.02 -9.34 16.96
C ASP A 19 24.98 -10.87 16.69
N LYS A 20 24.52 -11.64 17.67
CA LYS A 20 24.39 -13.10 17.59
C LYS A 20 23.07 -13.58 17.01
N VAL A 21 22.10 -12.68 16.85
CA VAL A 21 20.75 -12.95 16.37
C VAL A 21 20.68 -12.53 14.91
N GLY A 22 20.36 -13.49 14.05
CA GLY A 22 20.13 -13.22 12.62
C GLY A 22 18.87 -12.37 12.43
N GLU A 23 18.76 -11.70 11.29
CA GLU A 23 17.58 -10.87 10.97
C GLU A 23 16.29 -11.69 10.97
N GLN A 24 16.32 -12.87 10.35
CA GLN A 24 15.18 -13.79 10.31
C GLN A 24 14.79 -14.35 11.70
N GLU A 25 15.77 -14.53 12.59
CA GLU A 25 15.49 -14.93 13.98
C GLU A 25 14.91 -13.77 14.78
N ALA A 26 15.35 -12.54 14.51
CA ALA A 26 14.76 -11.34 15.11
C ALA A 26 13.31 -11.13 14.65
N GLU A 27 13.00 -11.38 13.38
CA GLU A 27 11.63 -11.37 12.85
C GLU A 27 10.72 -12.37 13.58
N GLU A 28 11.18 -13.61 13.79
CA GLU A 28 10.41 -14.62 14.53
C GLU A 28 10.18 -14.22 15.99
N LEU A 29 11.19 -13.63 16.65
CA LEU A 29 11.08 -13.14 18.01
C LEU A 29 10.11 -11.96 18.12
N PHE A 30 10.12 -11.06 17.15
CA PHE A 30 9.22 -9.91 17.11
C PHE A 30 7.76 -10.36 16.90
N ASN A 31 7.52 -11.27 15.95
CA ASN A 31 6.20 -11.83 15.72
C ASN A 31 5.66 -12.56 16.96
N ARG A 32 6.51 -13.32 17.66
CA ARG A 32 6.13 -13.97 18.92
C ARG A 32 5.83 -12.98 20.04
N TRP A 33 6.53 -11.84 20.07
CA TRP A 33 6.26 -10.76 21.00
C TRP A 33 4.90 -10.10 20.70
N LEU A 34 4.57 -9.85 19.43
CA LEU A 34 3.26 -9.36 19.01
C LEU A 34 2.13 -10.30 19.42
N GLU A 35 2.28 -11.60 19.16
CA GLU A 35 1.32 -12.63 19.57
C GLU A 35 1.11 -12.66 21.08
N PHE A 36 2.20 -12.59 21.86
CA PHE A 36 2.12 -12.56 23.33
C PHE A 36 1.39 -11.32 23.86
N HIS A 37 1.53 -10.19 23.17
CA HIS A 37 0.88 -8.93 23.53
C HIS A 37 -0.51 -8.73 22.90
N GLY A 38 -1.04 -9.74 22.20
CA GLY A 38 -2.37 -9.70 21.61
C GLY A 38 -2.48 -8.82 20.37
N PHE A 39 -1.35 -8.43 19.76
CA PHE A 39 -1.35 -7.84 18.43
C PHE A 39 -1.57 -8.94 17.40
N GLN A 40 -2.77 -9.01 16.85
CA GLN A 40 -2.99 -9.81 15.65
C GLN A 40 -2.50 -8.99 14.45
N PRO A 41 -1.66 -9.55 13.55
CA PRO A 41 -1.50 -8.94 12.23
C PRO A 41 -2.89 -8.82 11.62
N GLU A 42 -3.22 -7.66 11.05
CA GLU A 42 -4.47 -7.52 10.29
C GLU A 42 -4.51 -8.67 9.27
N GLU A 43 -5.47 -9.59 9.43
CA GLU A 43 -5.68 -10.62 8.42
C GLU A 43 -5.96 -9.89 7.11
N GLN A 44 -5.19 -10.20 6.06
CA GLN A 44 -5.51 -9.70 4.74
C GLN A 44 -6.99 -10.03 4.46
N PRO A 45 -7.80 -9.06 4.00
CA PRO A 45 -9.20 -9.32 3.72
C PRO A 45 -9.29 -10.51 2.75
N ILE A 46 -10.27 -11.38 2.92
CA ILE A 46 -10.45 -12.54 2.04
C ILE A 46 -10.74 -12.03 0.62
N ALA A 47 -10.05 -12.60 -0.38
CA ALA A 47 -10.27 -12.22 -1.77
C ALA A 47 -11.72 -12.54 -2.18
N PRO A 48 -12.39 -11.67 -2.95
CA PRO A 48 -13.69 -11.98 -3.52
C PRO A 48 -13.65 -13.30 -4.33
N ALA A 49 -14.77 -14.01 -4.38
CA ALA A 49 -14.86 -15.26 -5.12
C ALA A 49 -14.44 -15.08 -6.60
N GLY A 50 -13.44 -15.83 -7.04
CA GLY A 50 -12.88 -15.75 -8.40
C GLY A 50 -11.66 -14.83 -8.55
N PHE A 51 -11.20 -14.18 -7.47
CA PHE A 51 -9.98 -13.39 -7.44
C PHE A 51 -8.96 -14.04 -6.48
N GLU A 52 -7.67 -13.96 -6.83
CA GLU A 52 -6.56 -14.33 -5.94
C GLU A 52 -5.72 -13.08 -5.71
N TYR A 53 -5.39 -12.75 -4.45
CA TYR A 53 -4.36 -11.76 -4.21
C TYR A 53 -3.01 -12.35 -4.63
N GLU A 54 -2.30 -11.64 -5.50
CA GLU A 54 -0.95 -12.02 -5.85
C GLU A 54 -0.06 -11.92 -4.60
N THR A 55 0.55 -13.03 -4.20
CA THR A 55 1.52 -13.02 -3.12
C THR A 55 2.77 -12.31 -3.63
N VAL A 56 2.93 -11.04 -3.25
CA VAL A 56 4.12 -10.26 -3.57
C VAL A 56 5.32 -10.99 -2.98
N LYS A 57 6.04 -11.74 -3.81
CA LYS A 57 7.39 -12.18 -3.46
C LYS A 57 8.22 -10.92 -3.49
N THR A 58 8.57 -10.42 -2.31
CA THR A 58 9.52 -9.33 -2.13
C THR A 58 10.83 -9.72 -2.82
N LYS A 59 11.00 -9.30 -4.08
CA LYS A 59 12.32 -9.26 -4.69
C LYS A 59 13.03 -8.09 -4.03
N GLU A 60 14.09 -8.40 -3.27
CA GLU A 60 15.04 -7.41 -2.77
C GLU A 60 15.42 -6.43 -3.90
N ASP A 61 15.30 -5.14 -3.62
CA ASP A 61 15.87 -4.02 -4.39
C ASP A 61 15.78 -4.09 -5.92
N SER A 62 14.65 -4.55 -6.45
CA SER A 62 14.41 -4.46 -7.90
C SER A 62 13.77 -3.11 -8.21
N THR A 63 14.50 -2.26 -8.95
CA THR A 63 13.91 -1.09 -9.62
C THR A 63 12.71 -1.57 -10.46
N PRO A 64 11.51 -0.96 -10.35
CA PRO A 64 10.35 -1.35 -11.13
C PRO A 64 10.66 -1.34 -12.62
N SER A 65 10.16 -2.33 -13.36
CA SER A 65 10.25 -2.33 -14.81
C SER A 65 9.33 -1.25 -15.42
N SER A 66 9.49 -0.98 -16.71
CA SER A 66 8.59 -0.07 -17.44
C SER A 66 7.13 -0.52 -17.34
N ASP A 67 6.87 -1.83 -17.50
CA ASP A 67 5.53 -2.40 -17.42
C ASP A 67 4.95 -2.25 -16.00
N ASP A 68 5.78 -2.41 -14.96
CA ASP A 68 5.36 -2.19 -13.58
C ASP A 68 4.99 -0.71 -13.36
N LEU A 69 5.78 0.23 -13.90
CA LEU A 69 5.47 1.66 -13.81
C LEU A 69 4.20 2.02 -14.59
N ASP A 70 3.94 1.39 -15.73
CA ASP A 70 2.71 1.56 -16.49
C ASP A 70 1.49 1.04 -15.71
N ALA A 71 1.63 -0.09 -15.01
CA ALA A 71 0.59 -0.59 -14.11
C ALA A 71 0.36 0.33 -12.91
N ILE A 72 1.41 0.91 -12.34
CA ILE A 72 1.34 1.90 -11.25
C ILE A 72 0.64 3.18 -11.73
N ALA A 73 0.96 3.67 -12.94
CA ALA A 73 0.30 4.83 -13.54
C ALA A 73 -1.20 4.59 -13.74
N LEU A 74 -1.56 3.44 -14.30
CA LEU A 74 -2.97 3.05 -14.45
C LEU A 74 -3.69 2.96 -13.09
N ALA A 75 -3.04 2.43 -12.06
CA ALA A 75 -3.60 2.40 -10.70
C ALA A 75 -3.78 3.80 -10.12
N SER A 76 -2.84 4.72 -10.38
CA SER A 76 -2.90 6.12 -9.96
C SER A 76 -4.11 6.85 -10.59
N ASP A 77 -4.31 6.66 -11.89
CA ASP A 77 -5.45 7.21 -12.62
C ASP A 77 -6.77 6.63 -12.11
N ASN A 78 -6.81 5.32 -11.87
CA ASN A 78 -7.99 4.65 -11.33
C ASN A 78 -8.36 5.17 -9.93
N ALA A 79 -7.37 5.41 -9.06
CA ALA A 79 -7.60 5.98 -7.74
C ALA A 79 -8.14 7.41 -7.84
N THR A 80 -7.53 8.24 -8.69
CA THR A 80 -7.96 9.62 -8.94
C THR A 80 -9.39 9.69 -9.50
N ASN A 81 -9.70 8.84 -10.49
CA ASN A 81 -11.04 8.75 -11.07
C ASN A 81 -12.08 8.25 -10.06
N SER A 82 -11.71 7.28 -9.22
CA SER A 82 -12.60 6.75 -8.18
C SER A 82 -12.91 7.81 -7.11
N ALA A 83 -11.90 8.58 -6.68
CA ALA A 83 -12.09 9.72 -5.79
C ALA A 83 -13.04 10.76 -6.39
N ALA A 84 -12.83 11.13 -7.66
CA ALA A 84 -13.70 12.06 -8.36
C ALA A 84 -15.16 11.56 -8.45
N MET A 85 -15.37 10.30 -8.82
CA MET A 85 -16.70 9.69 -8.90
C MET A 85 -17.40 9.66 -7.53
N ILE A 86 -16.67 9.36 -6.46
CA ILE A 86 -17.23 9.38 -5.09
C ILE A 86 -17.59 10.80 -4.68
N SER A 87 -16.72 11.77 -4.96
CA SER A 87 -16.97 13.18 -4.68
C SER A 87 -18.23 13.69 -5.40
N ASP A 88 -18.42 13.33 -6.67
CA ASP A 88 -19.56 13.75 -7.48
C ASP A 88 -20.91 13.24 -6.92
N VAL A 89 -20.92 12.04 -6.33
CA VAL A 89 -22.15 11.45 -5.79
C VAL A 89 -22.36 11.74 -4.30
N MET A 90 -21.32 12.17 -3.58
CA MET A 90 -21.31 12.34 -2.11
C MET A 90 -22.50 13.19 -1.63
N ASP A 91 -22.68 14.38 -2.21
CA ASP A 91 -23.70 15.35 -1.79
C ASP A 91 -25.14 14.87 -2.07
N SER A 92 -25.31 13.86 -2.93
CA SER A 92 -26.61 13.30 -3.29
C SER A 92 -27.08 12.16 -2.39
N LEU A 93 -26.20 11.66 -1.51
CA LEU A 93 -26.44 10.48 -0.69
C LEU A 93 -26.89 10.84 0.74
N PRO A 94 -27.55 9.91 1.46
CA PRO A 94 -27.86 10.10 2.88
C PRO A 94 -26.60 10.27 3.72
N GLU A 95 -26.68 11.06 4.80
CA GLU A 95 -25.56 11.37 5.71
C GLU A 95 -24.83 10.12 6.23
N SER A 96 -25.58 9.06 6.57
CA SER A 96 -25.00 7.77 6.99
C SER A 96 -24.15 7.07 5.91
N THR A 97 -24.44 7.31 4.63
CA THR A 97 -23.67 6.78 3.50
C THR A 97 -22.52 7.72 3.15
N GLN A 98 -22.69 9.03 3.33
CA GLN A 98 -21.63 10.02 3.18
C GLN A 98 -20.47 9.76 4.14
N GLU A 99 -20.74 9.48 5.42
CA GLU A 99 -19.69 9.15 6.39
C GLU A 99 -18.88 7.92 5.97
N ALA A 100 -19.54 6.88 5.48
CA ALA A 100 -18.86 5.67 4.98
C ALA A 100 -18.02 5.94 3.72
N LEU A 101 -18.52 6.78 2.82
CA LEU A 101 -17.83 7.17 1.58
C LEU A 101 -16.72 8.18 1.82
N ALA A 102 -16.78 8.99 2.87
CA ALA A 102 -15.74 9.96 3.20
C ALA A 102 -14.40 9.27 3.50
N CYS A 103 -14.45 8.13 4.21
CA CYS A 103 -13.27 7.28 4.41
C CYS A 103 -12.72 6.76 3.07
N ALA A 104 -13.60 6.22 2.21
CA ALA A 104 -13.19 5.71 0.90
C ALA A 104 -12.58 6.80 0.00
N LEU A 105 -13.17 8.00 0.00
CA LEU A 105 -12.66 9.16 -0.72
C LEU A 105 -11.23 9.51 -0.26
N ASN A 106 -11.05 9.65 1.06
CA ASN A 106 -9.74 9.94 1.64
C ASN A 106 -8.71 8.84 1.31
N ASP A 107 -9.12 7.56 1.32
CA ASP A 107 -8.23 6.46 0.99
C ASP A 107 -7.80 6.48 -0.49
N PHE A 108 -8.72 6.80 -1.41
CA PHE A 108 -8.39 6.95 -2.83
C PHE A 108 -7.50 8.17 -3.10
N ASP A 109 -7.76 9.31 -2.46
CA ASP A 109 -6.89 10.50 -2.55
C ASP A 109 -5.47 10.19 -2.04
N CYS A 110 -5.37 9.53 -0.88
CA CYS A 110 -4.10 9.08 -0.32
C CYS A 110 -3.38 8.10 -1.26
N ALA A 111 -4.10 7.15 -1.84
CA ALA A 111 -3.52 6.16 -2.76
C ALA A 111 -2.99 6.84 -4.03
N ALA A 112 -3.78 7.72 -4.66
CA ALA A 112 -3.37 8.49 -5.82
C ALA A 112 -2.10 9.33 -5.54
N GLU A 113 -2.02 9.98 -4.38
CA GLU A 113 -0.87 10.78 -4.01
C GLU A 113 0.40 9.93 -3.83
N HIS A 114 0.29 8.78 -3.17
CA HIS A 114 1.42 7.87 -2.99
C HIS A 114 1.91 7.26 -4.31
N LEU A 115 0.99 6.88 -5.20
CA LEU A 115 1.33 6.32 -6.50
C LEU A 115 1.98 7.38 -7.40
N HIS A 116 1.46 8.61 -7.43
CA HIS A 116 2.11 9.73 -8.14
C HIS A 116 3.53 9.99 -7.63
N ARG A 117 3.74 10.06 -6.30
CA ARG A 117 5.09 10.22 -5.73
C ARG A 117 6.04 9.09 -6.13
N LEU A 118 5.52 7.87 -6.27
CA LEU A 118 6.30 6.73 -6.70
C LEU A 118 6.71 6.86 -8.17
N LEU A 119 5.80 7.32 -9.04
CA LEU A 119 6.06 7.57 -10.46
C LEU A 119 7.09 8.71 -10.64
N ASP A 120 6.94 9.81 -9.90
CA ASP A 120 7.88 10.93 -9.89
C ASP A 120 9.30 10.48 -9.51
N LYS A 121 9.40 9.60 -8.50
CA LYS A 121 10.70 9.06 -8.04
C LYS A 121 11.45 8.31 -9.15
N TYR A 122 10.74 7.71 -10.10
CA TYR A 122 11.32 6.95 -11.22
C TYR A 122 11.33 7.72 -12.54
N ASP A 123 11.10 9.05 -12.51
CA ASP A 123 11.03 9.91 -13.70
C ASP A 123 10.09 9.33 -14.77
N TYR A 124 8.96 8.76 -14.33
CA TYR A 124 8.00 8.11 -15.21
C TYR A 124 7.51 9.08 -16.30
N LYS A 125 7.50 8.60 -17.54
CA LYS A 125 6.86 9.28 -18.67
C LYS A 125 5.71 8.44 -19.19
N PRO A 126 4.53 9.02 -19.46
CA PRO A 126 3.43 8.32 -20.11
C PRO A 126 3.87 7.71 -21.44
N LEU A 127 3.22 6.62 -21.85
CA LEU A 127 3.53 5.94 -23.11
C LEU A 127 3.43 6.88 -24.32
N GLU A 128 2.55 7.87 -24.29
CA GLU A 128 2.43 8.86 -25.38
C GLU A 128 3.64 9.81 -25.48
N GLU A 129 4.45 9.93 -24.42
CA GLU A 129 5.61 10.83 -24.34
C GLU A 129 6.96 10.10 -24.45
N ARG A 130 6.94 8.76 -24.54
CA ARG A 130 8.12 7.95 -24.83
C ARG A 130 8.31 7.90 -26.35
N GLU A 131 9.13 8.79 -26.90
CA GLU A 131 9.49 8.74 -28.32
C GLU A 131 10.06 7.36 -28.69
N GLU A 132 9.74 6.88 -29.90
CA GLU A 132 10.31 5.67 -30.49
C GLU A 132 11.84 5.86 -30.68
N ASP A 133 12.64 5.45 -29.70
CA ASP A 133 14.10 5.29 -29.83
C ASP A 133 14.47 3.98 -30.56
#